data_AF-A0A8T5RC16-F1
#
_entry.id   AF-A0A8T5RC16-F1
#
_cell.length_a   1.000
_cell.length_b   1.000
_cell.length_c   1.000
_cell.angle_alpha   90.00
_cell.angle_beta   90.00
_cell.angle_gamma   90.00
#
_symmetry.space_group_name_H-M   'P 1'
#
loop_
_entity.id
_entity.type
_entity.pdbx_description
1 polymer ?
#
loop_
_entity_poly.entity_id
_entity_poly.type
_entity_poly.pdbx_seq_one_letter_code
_entity_poly.pdbx_strand_id
1 'polypeptide(L)'
;MSDGYPKRKSVSNKRFKDVISDGLYLFSKSYKTLIIPLALIFVISLIIKNLLLTDLNWQLNLITPTIELIIQKDPMTLTNDDLNVMFEYFALIISTEFFNNLTSSIFNVFAMCLVSNYLFNKFSGSPSNFSTELKNAFNGKLLLVILLLGVGIAVGSFLLLIPSIIIYGYYIFYIFTYHSEEGIQPIKEAREVARGAFWKIIGIFILSNLVVILCDFIFQMFVTPFLLEVYDASWYNPSTRNYGSIILYDLFYNLPELLLAPLYICLLTSLYGFLKNRKEQQIQYLSPNYQSSQNFETSNTEVFKYLNSGMYCPFCGKFMKARIEFCPHCGEKIIDI
;
A
#
# COMPACT_ATOMS: atom_id res chain seq x y z
N MET A 1 -8.70 -22.81 23.11
CA MET A 1 -9.75 -22.79 22.09
C MET A 1 -9.12 -22.32 20.79
N SER A 2 -8.99 -23.19 19.80
CA SER A 2 -8.44 -22.81 18.49
C SER A 2 -9.55 -22.17 17.67
N ASP A 3 -9.54 -20.84 17.57
CA ASP A 3 -10.38 -20.09 16.64
C ASP A 3 -9.88 -20.32 15.21
N GLY A 4 -10.17 -21.52 14.72
CA GLY A 4 -9.83 -22.00 13.39
C GLY A 4 -10.37 -21.05 12.34
N TYR A 5 -9.47 -20.53 11.52
CA TYR A 5 -9.83 -19.88 10.26
C TYR A 5 -10.81 -20.76 9.48
N PRO A 6 -11.82 -20.19 8.81
CA PRO A 6 -12.76 -20.97 8.03
C PRO A 6 -12.00 -21.89 7.06
N LYS A 7 -12.30 -23.20 7.15
CA LYS A 7 -11.73 -24.30 6.36
C LYS A 7 -11.57 -23.85 4.91
N ARG A 8 -10.33 -23.82 4.40
CA ARG A 8 -9.94 -23.39 3.05
C ARG A 8 -10.77 -24.12 1.97
N LYS A 9 -11.89 -23.53 1.52
CA LYS A 9 -12.49 -23.87 0.22
C LYS A 9 -11.48 -23.55 -0.88
N SER A 10 -11.44 -24.37 -1.93
CA SER A 10 -10.42 -24.34 -3.00
C SER A 10 -10.03 -22.92 -3.41
N VAL A 11 -8.77 -22.55 -3.16
CA VAL A 11 -8.22 -21.19 -3.30
C VAL A 11 -8.24 -20.69 -4.77
N SER A 12 -8.40 -21.59 -5.73
CA SER A 12 -8.26 -21.30 -7.17
C SER A 12 -9.37 -20.44 -7.81
N ASN A 13 -10.53 -20.24 -7.16
CA ASN A 13 -11.68 -19.51 -7.73
C ASN A 13 -12.21 -18.33 -6.88
N LYS A 14 -11.42 -17.81 -5.93
CA LYS A 14 -11.86 -16.63 -5.15
C LYS A 14 -11.99 -15.41 -6.05
N ARG A 15 -13.14 -14.73 -5.97
CA ARG A 15 -13.38 -13.44 -6.63
C ARG A 15 -12.68 -12.34 -5.85
N PHE A 16 -12.46 -11.18 -6.48
CA PHE A 16 -11.86 -10.02 -5.79
C PHE A 16 -12.66 -9.58 -4.56
N LYS A 17 -14.00 -9.71 -4.61
CA LYS A 17 -14.88 -9.50 -3.44
C LYS A 17 -14.53 -10.40 -2.26
N ASP A 18 -14.16 -11.66 -2.50
CA ASP A 18 -13.81 -12.60 -1.44
C ASP A 18 -12.48 -12.20 -0.79
N VAL A 19 -11.52 -11.69 -1.59
CA VAL A 19 -10.26 -11.13 -1.08
C VAL A 19 -10.53 -9.94 -0.16
N ILE A 20 -11.37 -9.00 -0.58
CA ILE A 20 -11.77 -7.84 0.25
C ILE A 20 -12.43 -8.32 1.55
N SER A 21 -13.35 -9.28 1.47
CA SER A 21 -14.03 -9.84 2.65
C SER A 21 -13.04 -10.49 3.62
N ASP A 22 -12.06 -11.24 3.12
CA ASP A 22 -11.02 -11.85 3.95
C ASP A 22 -10.15 -10.77 4.61
N GLY A 23 -9.84 -9.68 3.91
CA GLY A 23 -9.09 -8.55 4.45
C GLY A 23 -9.85 -7.78 5.54
N LEU A 24 -11.17 -7.57 5.37
CA LEU A 24 -12.02 -6.96 6.42
C LEU A 24 -12.15 -7.87 7.65
N TYR A 25 -12.25 -9.19 7.44
CA TYR A 25 -12.21 -10.16 8.55
C TYR A 25 -10.86 -10.10 9.28
N LEU A 26 -9.75 -10.03 8.54
CA LEU A 26 -8.41 -9.90 9.12
C LEU A 26 -8.26 -8.59 9.92
N PHE A 27 -8.80 -7.48 9.41
CA PHE A 27 -8.87 -6.19 10.08
C PHE A 27 -9.60 -6.30 11.42
N SER A 28 -10.84 -6.80 11.43
CA SER A 28 -11.62 -6.96 12.67
C SER A 28 -10.91 -7.86 13.70
N LYS A 29 -10.33 -8.99 13.25
CA LYS A 29 -9.66 -9.96 14.14
C LYS A 29 -8.29 -9.49 14.65
N SER A 30 -7.64 -8.54 13.99
CA SER A 30 -6.28 -8.11 14.32
C SER A 30 -6.20 -6.67 14.81
N TYR A 31 -7.30 -5.91 14.76
CA TYR A 31 -7.36 -4.49 15.04
C TYR A 31 -6.60 -4.07 16.30
N LYS A 32 -6.93 -4.68 17.45
CA LYS A 32 -6.33 -4.33 18.75
C LYS A 32 -4.82 -4.53 18.79
N THR A 33 -4.31 -5.53 18.08
CA THR A 33 -2.86 -5.81 18.01
C THR A 33 -2.15 -4.83 17.08
N LEU A 34 -2.82 -4.37 16.02
CA LEU A 34 -2.23 -3.49 15.00
C LEU A 34 -2.31 -2.01 15.35
N ILE A 35 -3.40 -1.57 16.00
CA ILE A 35 -3.63 -0.14 16.23
C ILE A 35 -2.54 0.49 17.08
N ILE A 36 -2.04 -0.22 18.10
CA ILE A 36 -1.02 0.31 19.02
C ILE A 36 0.30 0.63 18.30
N PRO A 37 0.97 -0.33 17.61
CA PRO A 37 2.22 -0.04 16.92
C PRO A 37 2.03 0.98 15.79
N LEU A 38 0.94 0.89 15.02
CA LEU A 38 0.67 1.84 13.94
C LEU A 38 0.43 3.26 14.50
N ALA A 39 -0.29 3.37 15.62
CA ALA A 39 -0.53 4.65 16.27
C ALA A 39 0.74 5.28 16.82
N LEU A 40 1.62 4.48 17.41
CA LEU A 40 2.91 4.96 17.90
C LEU A 40 3.77 5.52 16.76
N ILE A 41 3.83 4.80 15.63
CA ILE A 41 4.57 5.28 14.45
C ILE A 41 3.93 6.54 13.87
N PHE A 42 2.61 6.62 13.83
CA PHE A 42 1.87 7.79 13.37
C PHE A 42 2.14 9.02 14.23
N VAL A 43 2.11 8.89 15.56
CA VAL A 43 2.43 10.00 16.48
C VAL A 43 3.87 10.47 16.30
N ILE A 44 4.83 9.54 16.16
CA ILE A 44 6.23 9.90 15.86
C ILE A 44 6.33 10.66 14.53
N SER A 45 5.60 10.20 13.50
CA SER A 45 5.52 10.87 12.21
C SER A 45 4.99 12.30 12.35
N LEU A 46 3.91 12.51 13.11
CA LEU A 46 3.35 13.83 13.37
C LEU A 46 4.33 14.76 14.09
N ILE A 47 5.06 14.25 15.09
CA ILE A 47 6.07 15.04 15.81
C ILE A 47 7.16 15.50 14.84
N ILE A 48 7.72 14.58 14.05
CA ILE A 48 8.79 14.89 13.10
C ILE A 48 8.29 15.83 12.00
N LYS A 49 7.11 15.57 11.45
CA LYS A 49 6.45 16.42 10.46
C LYS A 49 6.33 17.85 10.98
N ASN A 50 5.80 18.03 12.19
CA ASN A 50 5.62 19.36 12.77
C ASN A 50 6.97 20.05 13.01
N LEU A 51 7.97 19.34 13.55
CA LEU A 51 9.31 19.91 13.73
C LEU A 51 9.94 20.39 12.41
N LEU A 52 9.71 19.66 11.31
CA LEU A 52 10.23 20.03 9.99
C LEU A 52 9.46 21.17 9.33
N LEU A 53 8.14 21.22 9.51
CA LEU A 53 7.25 22.11 8.74
C LEU A 53 6.85 23.39 9.48
N THR A 54 7.10 23.51 10.79
CA THR A 54 6.60 24.67 11.57
C THR A 54 7.08 26.00 11.01
N ASP A 55 8.35 26.11 10.59
CA ASP A 55 8.89 27.35 10.04
C ASP A 55 8.29 27.67 8.65
N LEU A 56 8.08 26.66 7.80
CA LEU A 56 7.45 26.84 6.50
C LEU A 56 5.99 27.30 6.64
N ASN A 57 5.24 26.68 7.56
CA ASN A 57 3.87 27.06 7.88
C ASN A 57 3.80 28.49 8.45
N TRP A 58 4.77 28.88 9.26
CA TRP A 58 4.85 30.26 9.75
C TRP A 58 5.06 31.26 8.61
N GLN A 59 5.98 30.99 7.68
CA GLN A 59 6.20 31.86 6.52
C GLN A 59 4.96 31.93 5.62
N LEU A 60 4.28 30.80 5.40
CA LEU A 60 3.00 30.79 4.70
C LEU A 60 1.98 31.70 5.38
N ASN A 61 1.79 31.57 6.69
CA ASN A 61 0.86 32.40 7.46
C ASN A 61 1.17 33.91 7.37
N LEU A 62 2.44 34.30 7.24
CA LEU A 62 2.85 35.69 7.06
C LEU A 62 2.53 36.23 5.66
N ILE A 63 2.66 35.40 4.63
CA ILE A 63 2.49 35.80 3.22
C ILE A 63 1.02 35.72 2.79
N THR A 64 0.21 34.82 3.37
CA THR A 64 -1.19 34.60 3.01
C THR A 64 -2.04 35.88 2.93
N PRO A 65 -2.01 36.82 3.90
CA PRO A 65 -2.82 38.04 3.82
C PRO A 65 -2.47 38.92 2.60
N THR A 66 -1.19 38.99 2.25
CA THR A 66 -0.73 39.72 1.06
C THR A 66 -1.23 39.06 -0.23
N ILE A 67 -1.20 37.72 -0.28
CA ILE A 67 -1.72 36.95 -1.41
C ILE A 67 -3.23 37.14 -1.58
N GLU A 68 -3.99 37.16 -0.49
CA GLU A 68 -5.44 37.41 -0.53
C GLU A 68 -5.75 38.78 -1.17
N LEU A 69 -4.94 39.81 -0.87
CA LEU A 69 -5.06 41.12 -1.50
C LEU A 69 -4.68 41.09 -2.99
N ILE A 70 -3.62 40.35 -3.36
CA ILE A 70 -3.18 40.22 -4.75
C ILE A 70 -4.24 39.53 -5.62
N ILE A 71 -4.84 38.44 -5.12
CA ILE A 71 -5.86 37.66 -5.85
C ILE A 71 -7.12 38.49 -6.13
N GLN A 72 -7.38 39.53 -5.34
CA GLN A 72 -8.52 40.45 -5.53
C GLN A 72 -8.24 41.57 -6.55
N LYS A 73 -6.98 41.78 -6.97
CA LYS A 73 -6.64 42.79 -7.99
C LYS A 73 -7.08 42.34 -9.38
N ASP A 74 -7.28 43.30 -10.28
CA ASP A 74 -7.43 43.01 -11.72
C ASP A 74 -6.12 42.38 -12.24
N PRO A 75 -6.16 41.20 -12.88
CA PRO A 75 -4.97 40.53 -13.42
C PRO A 75 -4.10 41.41 -14.33
N MET A 76 -4.69 42.37 -15.03
CA MET A 76 -3.97 43.30 -15.92
C MET A 76 -3.19 44.38 -15.15
N THR A 77 -3.42 44.50 -13.85
CA THR A 77 -2.80 45.51 -12.97
C THR A 77 -1.71 44.94 -12.06
N LEU A 78 -1.41 43.66 -12.19
CA LEU A 78 -0.39 42.99 -11.37
C LEU A 78 1.00 43.53 -11.68
N THR A 79 1.73 43.88 -10.62
CA THR A 79 3.12 44.33 -10.70
C THR A 79 4.08 43.13 -10.65
N ASN A 80 5.35 43.35 -11.02
CA ASN A 80 6.38 42.32 -10.87
C ASN A 80 6.58 41.91 -9.40
N ASP A 81 6.38 42.84 -8.45
CA ASP A 81 6.45 42.54 -7.02
C ASP A 81 5.30 41.62 -6.59
N ASP A 82 4.08 41.87 -7.09
CA ASP A 82 2.93 40.99 -6.86
C ASP A 82 3.23 39.57 -7.38
N LEU A 83 3.79 39.45 -8.59
CA LEU A 83 4.17 38.17 -9.17
C LEU A 83 5.26 37.45 -8.36
N ASN A 84 6.27 38.18 -7.87
CA ASN A 84 7.33 37.61 -7.03
C ASN A 84 6.78 37.02 -5.73
N VAL A 85 5.88 37.74 -5.05
CA VAL A 85 5.22 37.25 -3.83
C VAL A 85 4.36 36.02 -4.13
N MET A 86 3.63 36.01 -5.28
CA MET A 86 2.89 34.83 -5.71
C MET A 86 3.79 33.61 -5.98
N PHE A 87 4.94 33.81 -6.63
CA PHE A 87 5.90 32.74 -6.86
C PHE A 87 6.51 32.20 -5.55
N GLU A 88 6.85 33.08 -4.61
CA GLU A 88 7.34 32.69 -3.28
C GLU A 88 6.29 31.86 -2.53
N TYR A 89 5.04 32.35 -2.49
CA TYR A 89 3.92 31.63 -1.87
C TYR A 89 3.71 30.25 -2.50
N PHE A 90 3.73 30.17 -3.82
CA PHE A 90 3.59 28.91 -4.54
C PHE A 90 4.74 27.94 -4.24
N ALA A 91 5.98 28.43 -4.22
CA ALA A 91 7.15 27.63 -3.87
C ALA A 91 7.08 27.09 -2.43
N LEU A 92 6.61 27.90 -1.48
CA LEU A 92 6.40 27.49 -0.08
C LEU A 92 5.30 26.44 0.05
N ILE A 93 4.16 26.59 -0.64
CA ILE A 93 3.10 25.57 -0.66
C ILE A 93 3.65 24.24 -1.21
N ILE A 94 4.29 24.29 -2.38
CA ILE A 94 4.85 23.10 -3.02
C ILE A 94 5.87 22.41 -2.12
N SER A 95 6.75 23.18 -1.49
CA SER A 95 7.78 22.63 -0.59
C SER A 95 7.15 21.98 0.65
N THR A 96 6.17 22.66 1.26
CA THR A 96 5.44 22.16 2.43
C THR A 96 4.72 20.85 2.11
N GLU A 97 4.01 20.81 0.98
CA GLU A 97 3.28 19.62 0.52
C GLU A 97 4.24 18.46 0.17
N PHE A 98 5.39 18.77 -0.44
CA PHE A 98 6.42 17.77 -0.70
C PHE A 98 6.94 17.12 0.59
N PHE A 99 7.35 17.93 1.57
CA PHE A 99 7.87 17.42 2.85
C PHE A 99 6.80 16.70 3.68
N ASN A 100 5.55 17.16 3.61
CA ASN A 100 4.41 16.48 4.22
C ASN A 100 4.22 15.07 3.63
N ASN A 101 4.17 14.97 2.30
CA ASN A 101 4.04 13.69 1.59
C ASN A 101 5.24 12.78 1.80
N LEU A 102 6.45 13.33 1.79
CA LEU A 102 7.68 12.58 2.04
C LEU A 102 7.69 11.96 3.43
N THR A 103 7.41 12.75 4.47
CA THR A 103 7.36 12.29 5.85
C THR A 103 6.28 11.21 6.02
N SER A 104 5.06 11.50 5.56
CA SER A 104 3.93 10.58 5.68
C SER A 104 4.20 9.25 4.96
N SER A 105 4.74 9.29 3.73
CA SER A 105 5.06 8.09 2.95
C SER A 105 6.13 7.22 3.62
N ILE A 106 7.22 7.84 4.12
CA ILE A 106 8.28 7.13 4.84
C ILE A 106 7.73 6.39 6.07
N PHE A 107 6.97 7.09 6.91
CA PHE A 107 6.46 6.52 8.14
C PHE A 107 5.34 5.51 7.89
N ASN A 108 4.50 5.70 6.88
CA ASN A 108 3.49 4.72 6.49
C ASN A 108 4.12 3.41 5.99
N VAL A 109 5.15 3.49 5.15
CA VAL A 109 5.89 2.29 4.69
C VAL A 109 6.58 1.60 5.86
N PHE A 110 7.21 2.37 6.75
CA PHE A 110 7.83 1.82 7.95
C PHE A 110 6.79 1.09 8.82
N ALA A 111 5.65 1.72 9.11
CA ALA A 111 4.55 1.16 9.89
C ALA A 111 4.02 -0.15 9.28
N MET A 112 3.84 -0.18 7.95
CA MET A 112 3.41 -1.37 7.22
C MET A 112 4.42 -2.52 7.35
N CYS A 113 5.71 -2.25 7.18
CA CYS A 113 6.77 -3.24 7.33
C CYS A 113 6.82 -3.86 8.73
N LEU A 114 6.52 -3.08 9.78
CA LEU A 114 6.51 -3.57 11.16
C LEU A 114 5.41 -4.63 11.42
N VAL A 115 4.31 -4.57 10.68
CA VAL A 115 3.13 -5.41 10.93
C VAL A 115 2.84 -6.43 9.83
N SER A 116 3.47 -6.28 8.65
CA SER A 116 3.19 -7.07 7.45
C SER A 116 3.42 -8.57 7.64
N ASN A 117 4.56 -8.96 8.23
CA ASN A 117 4.89 -10.37 8.47
C ASN A 117 3.95 -11.04 9.46
N TYR A 118 3.67 -10.36 10.57
CA TYR A 118 2.68 -10.84 11.54
C TYR A 118 1.32 -11.07 10.87
N LEU A 119 0.87 -10.11 10.06
CA LEU A 119 -0.41 -10.21 9.37
C LEU A 119 -0.41 -11.34 8.33
N PHE A 120 0.67 -11.48 7.56
CA PHE A 120 0.79 -12.53 6.55
C PHE A 120 0.85 -13.93 7.18
N ASN A 121 1.59 -14.10 8.27
CA ASN A 121 1.66 -15.38 9.00
C ASN A 121 0.32 -15.72 9.63
N LYS A 122 -0.35 -14.75 10.25
CA LYS A 122 -1.70 -14.92 10.80
C LYS A 122 -2.71 -15.25 9.70
N PHE A 123 -2.68 -14.57 8.57
CA PHE A 123 -3.52 -14.86 7.40
C PHE A 123 -3.27 -16.26 6.84
N SER A 124 -2.01 -16.70 6.80
CA SER A 124 -1.61 -18.02 6.30
C SER A 124 -1.94 -19.15 7.28
N GLY A 125 -2.24 -18.83 8.55
CA GLY A 125 -2.49 -19.80 9.61
C GLY A 125 -1.21 -20.35 10.24
N SER A 126 -0.06 -19.70 9.99
CA SER A 126 1.22 -20.05 10.59
C SER A 126 1.28 -19.53 12.03
N PRO A 127 1.87 -20.30 12.98
CA PRO A 127 2.07 -19.82 14.34
C PRO A 127 2.97 -18.58 14.30
N SER A 128 2.48 -17.46 14.84
CA SER A 128 3.21 -16.19 14.85
C SER A 128 2.99 -15.47 16.17
N ASN A 129 4.09 -14.99 16.75
CA ASN A 129 4.06 -14.10 17.90
C ASN A 129 4.38 -12.68 17.43
N PHE A 130 3.48 -11.74 17.70
CA PHE A 130 3.64 -10.35 17.28
C PHE A 130 5.00 -9.74 17.69
N SER A 131 5.47 -10.00 18.92
CA SER A 131 6.74 -9.42 19.39
C SER A 131 7.95 -9.97 18.63
N THR A 132 7.94 -11.27 18.29
CA THR A 132 9.01 -11.89 17.52
C THR A 132 9.03 -11.35 16.08
N GLU A 133 7.86 -11.27 15.45
CA GLU A 133 7.75 -10.73 14.09
C GLU A 133 8.14 -9.25 14.03
N LEU A 134 7.75 -8.46 15.03
CA LEU A 134 8.12 -7.05 15.13
C LEU A 134 9.63 -6.88 15.26
N LYS A 135 10.32 -7.70 16.08
CA LYS A 135 11.78 -7.68 16.17
C LYS A 135 12.44 -8.03 14.84
N ASN A 136 11.92 -9.06 14.16
CA ASN A 136 12.42 -9.47 12.85
C ASN A 136 12.17 -8.42 11.76
N ALA A 137 11.15 -7.56 11.93
CA ALA A 137 10.87 -6.44 11.02
C ALA A 137 12.05 -5.46 10.89
N PHE A 138 12.82 -5.28 11.96
CA PHE A 138 14.01 -4.44 12.00
C PHE A 138 15.24 -5.17 11.45
N ASN A 139 15.39 -5.17 10.13
CA ASN A 139 16.59 -5.66 9.45
C ASN A 139 17.19 -4.56 8.57
N GLY A 140 18.45 -4.72 8.13
CA GLY A 140 19.09 -3.75 7.24
C GLY A 140 18.40 -3.57 5.89
N LYS A 141 17.64 -4.58 5.43
CA LYS A 141 16.88 -4.55 4.17
C LYS A 141 15.66 -3.62 4.24
N LEU A 142 15.16 -3.32 5.44
CA LEU A 142 14.05 -2.39 5.68
C LEU A 142 14.33 -1.00 5.06
N LEU A 143 15.58 -0.53 5.16
CA LEU A 143 15.98 0.77 4.61
C LEU A 143 15.72 0.84 3.10
N LEU A 144 15.95 -0.26 2.37
CA LEU A 144 15.71 -0.34 0.94
C LEU A 144 14.21 -0.23 0.63
N VAL A 145 13.35 -0.89 1.43
CA VAL A 145 11.90 -0.77 1.28
C VAL A 145 11.44 0.66 1.51
N ILE A 146 11.95 1.33 2.54
CA ILE A 146 11.64 2.73 2.86
C ILE A 146 12.14 3.67 1.75
N LEU A 147 13.33 3.43 1.20
CA LEU A 147 13.86 4.24 0.11
C LEU A 147 13.03 4.07 -1.17
N LEU A 148 12.72 2.83 -1.54
CA LEU A 148 12.00 2.54 -2.79
C LEU A 148 10.53 2.96 -2.70
N LEU A 149 9.82 2.56 -1.64
CA LEU A 149 8.40 2.85 -1.49
C LEU A 149 8.18 4.18 -0.79
N GLY A 150 8.83 4.44 0.35
CA GLY A 150 8.62 5.69 1.09
C GLY A 150 9.05 6.92 0.28
N VAL A 151 10.34 6.99 -0.06
CA VAL A 151 10.91 8.13 -0.81
C VAL A 151 10.49 8.09 -2.27
N GLY A 152 10.57 6.92 -2.94
CA GLY A 152 10.24 6.79 -4.35
C GLY A 152 8.79 7.17 -4.70
N ILE A 153 7.81 6.80 -3.86
CA ILE A 153 6.40 7.22 -4.05
C ILE A 153 6.26 8.73 -3.84
N ALA A 154 6.88 9.28 -2.80
CA ALA A 154 6.79 10.72 -2.52
C ALA A 154 7.41 11.57 -3.66
N VAL A 155 8.64 11.24 -4.09
CA VAL A 155 9.30 11.92 -5.21
C VAL A 155 8.53 11.70 -6.51
N GLY A 156 8.03 10.48 -6.75
CA GLY A 156 7.22 10.18 -7.92
C GLY A 156 5.90 10.98 -7.95
N SER A 157 5.31 11.24 -6.78
CA SER A 157 4.09 12.03 -6.64
C SER A 157 4.34 13.50 -6.92
N PHE A 158 5.46 14.03 -6.43
CA PHE A 158 5.91 15.40 -6.64
C PHE A 158 6.16 15.74 -8.10
N LEU A 159 6.73 14.81 -8.88
CA LEU A 159 7.07 15.06 -10.28
C LEU A 159 5.83 15.10 -11.19
N LEU A 160 5.09 13.99 -11.29
CA LEU A 160 3.98 13.85 -12.26
C LEU A 160 2.87 12.87 -11.83
N LEU A 161 2.84 12.43 -10.57
CA LEU A 161 1.94 11.40 -10.02
C LEU A 161 2.07 9.99 -10.65
N ILE A 162 2.13 9.88 -11.98
CA ILE A 162 2.28 8.64 -12.76
C ILE A 162 3.47 7.79 -12.26
N PRO A 163 4.67 8.34 -11.99
CA PRO A 163 5.78 7.53 -11.49
C PRO A 163 5.47 6.87 -10.14
N SER A 164 4.76 7.59 -9.26
CA SER A 164 4.34 7.06 -7.95
C SER A 164 3.38 5.88 -8.10
N ILE A 165 2.37 6.00 -8.97
CA ILE A 165 1.40 4.92 -9.24
C ILE A 165 2.11 3.67 -9.78
N ILE A 166 3.09 3.85 -10.67
CA ILE A 166 3.88 2.73 -11.22
C ILE A 166 4.71 2.07 -10.12
N ILE A 167 5.47 2.84 -9.33
CA ILE A 167 6.29 2.30 -8.23
C ILE A 167 5.41 1.51 -7.27
N TYR A 168 4.30 2.12 -6.85
CA TYR A 168 3.36 1.50 -5.94
C TYR A 168 2.78 0.19 -6.52
N GLY A 169 2.21 0.22 -7.73
CA GLY A 169 1.55 -0.96 -8.30
C GLY A 169 2.46 -2.15 -8.57
N TYR A 170 3.76 -1.93 -8.82
CA TYR A 170 4.71 -3.01 -9.06
C TYR A 170 5.48 -3.48 -7.82
N TYR A 171 5.70 -2.60 -6.85
CA TYR A 171 6.63 -2.87 -5.74
C TYR A 171 5.98 -2.88 -4.36
N ILE A 172 4.68 -2.58 -4.21
CA ILE A 172 4.06 -2.53 -2.88
C ILE A 172 4.21 -3.83 -2.07
N PHE A 173 4.22 -5.00 -2.72
CA PHE A 173 4.41 -6.27 -2.02
C PHE A 173 5.82 -6.48 -1.47
N TYR A 174 6.76 -5.58 -1.76
CA TYR A 174 8.08 -5.62 -1.18
C TYR A 174 8.04 -5.51 0.36
N ILE A 175 7.00 -4.87 0.92
CA ILE A 175 6.75 -4.84 2.37
C ILE A 175 6.55 -6.23 3.00
N PHE A 176 6.22 -7.26 2.21
CA PHE A 176 6.03 -8.64 2.68
C PHE A 176 7.20 -9.57 2.32
N THR A 177 8.00 -9.22 1.30
CA THR A 177 9.05 -10.09 0.78
C THR A 177 10.44 -9.67 1.22
N TYR A 178 10.64 -8.48 1.79
CA TYR A 178 11.98 -7.99 2.12
C TYR A 178 12.75 -8.83 3.15
N HIS A 179 12.05 -9.70 3.88
CA HIS A 179 12.62 -10.70 4.79
C HIS A 179 12.93 -12.06 4.17
N SER A 180 12.67 -12.27 2.88
CA SER A 180 12.90 -13.59 2.29
C SER A 180 14.35 -14.04 2.43
N GLU A 181 14.50 -15.36 2.58
CA GLU A 181 15.76 -16.04 2.90
C GLU A 181 16.87 -15.75 1.88
N GLU A 182 18.11 -15.91 2.31
CA GLU A 182 19.30 -15.67 1.49
C GLU A 182 19.27 -16.53 0.20
N GLY A 183 19.27 -15.85 -0.96
CA GLY A 183 19.24 -16.48 -2.28
C GLY A 183 18.03 -16.08 -3.14
N ILE A 184 16.91 -15.68 -2.51
CA ILE A 184 15.76 -15.12 -3.24
C ILE A 184 15.94 -13.61 -3.34
N GLN A 185 15.91 -13.06 -4.56
CA GLN A 185 15.91 -11.60 -4.76
C GLN A 185 14.55 -11.03 -4.32
N PRO A 186 14.45 -10.32 -3.18
CA PRO A 186 13.15 -9.95 -2.58
C PRO A 186 12.28 -9.07 -3.47
N ILE A 187 12.92 -8.17 -4.22
CA ILE A 187 12.27 -7.26 -5.17
C ILE A 187 11.69 -8.04 -6.36
N LYS A 188 12.44 -9.05 -6.84
CA LYS A 188 11.99 -9.91 -7.93
C LYS A 188 10.76 -10.72 -7.50
N GLU A 189 10.78 -11.28 -6.29
CA GLU A 189 9.63 -11.99 -5.72
C GLU A 189 8.39 -11.07 -5.63
N ALA A 190 8.54 -9.86 -5.08
CA ALA A 190 7.45 -8.89 -4.98
C ALA A 190 6.83 -8.58 -6.35
N ARG A 191 7.68 -8.29 -7.34
CA ARG A 191 7.24 -7.98 -8.71
C ARG A 191 6.55 -9.16 -9.38
N GLU A 192 7.05 -10.37 -9.17
CA GLU A 192 6.43 -11.58 -9.71
C GLU A 192 5.06 -11.85 -9.09
N VAL A 193 4.90 -11.62 -7.77
CA VAL A 193 3.58 -11.76 -7.11
C VAL A 193 2.62 -10.65 -7.56
N ALA A 194 3.11 -9.44 -7.82
CA ALA A 194 2.29 -8.32 -8.31
C ALA A 194 1.90 -8.45 -9.81
N ARG A 195 2.60 -9.31 -10.58
CA ARG A 195 2.41 -9.42 -12.03
C ARG A 195 0.95 -9.78 -12.37
N GLY A 196 0.33 -8.94 -13.21
CA GLY A 196 -1.07 -9.12 -13.63
C GLY A 196 -2.12 -8.75 -12.57
N ALA A 197 -1.71 -8.23 -11.41
CA ALA A 197 -2.60 -7.80 -10.33
C ALA A 197 -2.61 -6.27 -10.10
N PHE A 198 -1.97 -5.49 -10.99
CA PHE A 198 -1.82 -4.04 -10.88
C PHE A 198 -3.15 -3.33 -10.52
N TRP A 199 -4.21 -3.55 -11.30
CA TRP A 199 -5.52 -2.93 -11.05
C TRP A 199 -6.18 -3.38 -9.75
N LYS A 200 -5.87 -4.58 -9.25
CA LYS A 200 -6.37 -5.06 -7.94
C LYS A 200 -5.64 -4.36 -6.79
N ILE A 201 -4.34 -4.12 -6.95
CA ILE A 201 -3.53 -3.35 -6.00
C ILE A 201 -4.05 -1.91 -5.92
N ILE A 202 -4.22 -1.26 -7.08
CA ILE A 202 -4.81 0.10 -7.16
C ILE A 202 -6.25 0.11 -6.62
N GLY A 203 -7.05 -0.92 -6.91
CA GLY A 203 -8.40 -1.05 -6.36
C GLY A 203 -8.44 -1.12 -4.84
N ILE A 204 -7.50 -1.83 -4.19
CA ILE A 204 -7.39 -1.85 -2.73
C ILE A 204 -6.98 -0.48 -2.18
N PHE A 205 -6.03 0.19 -2.83
CA PHE A 205 -5.63 1.55 -2.47
C PHE A 205 -6.83 2.49 -2.47
N ILE A 206 -7.54 2.57 -3.61
CA ILE A 206 -8.70 3.44 -3.77
C ILE A 206 -9.80 3.09 -2.76
N LEU A 207 -10.12 1.80 -2.59
CA LEU A 207 -11.15 1.36 -1.65
C LEU A 207 -10.82 1.77 -0.22
N SER A 208 -9.59 1.53 0.23
CA SER A 208 -9.17 1.88 1.59
C SER A 208 -9.19 3.40 1.83
N ASN A 209 -8.66 4.20 0.90
CA ASN A 209 -8.68 5.65 1.00
C ASN A 209 -10.10 6.21 0.95
N LEU A 210 -10.99 5.65 0.13
CA LEU A 210 -12.39 6.06 0.08
C LEU A 210 -13.09 5.85 1.42
N VAL A 211 -12.82 4.74 2.11
CA VAL A 211 -13.37 4.51 3.46
C VAL A 211 -12.81 5.54 4.45
N VAL A 212 -11.50 5.80 4.41
CA VAL A 212 -10.87 6.81 5.28
C VAL A 212 -11.46 8.21 5.03
N ILE A 213 -11.55 8.65 3.77
CA ILE A 213 -12.10 9.95 3.38
C ILE A 213 -13.56 10.10 3.84
N LEU A 214 -14.38 9.06 3.67
CA LEU A 214 -15.78 9.13 4.12
C LEU A 214 -15.89 9.23 5.64
N CYS A 215 -15.10 8.46 6.38
CA CYS A 215 -15.07 8.53 7.84
C CYS A 215 -14.50 9.86 8.33
N ASP A 216 -13.46 10.37 7.69
CA ASP A 216 -12.86 11.66 7.99
C ASP A 216 -13.85 12.79 7.74
N PHE A 217 -14.49 12.82 6.56
CA PHE A 217 -15.53 13.81 6.26
C PHE A 217 -16.62 13.85 7.34
N ILE A 218 -17.15 12.68 7.75
CA ILE A 218 -18.16 12.60 8.81
C ILE A 218 -17.60 13.13 10.13
N PHE A 219 -16.37 12.76 10.50
CA PHE A 219 -15.73 13.20 11.73
C PHE A 219 -15.51 14.72 11.74
N GLN A 220 -14.97 15.30 10.67
CA GLN A 220 -14.71 16.73 10.56
C GLN A 220 -15.98 17.57 10.65
N MET A 221 -17.15 17.08 10.19
CA MET A 221 -18.42 17.81 10.40
C MET A 221 -18.72 18.12 11.87
N PHE A 222 -18.28 17.27 12.80
CA PHE A 222 -18.50 17.46 14.23
C PHE A 222 -17.33 18.14 14.93
N VAL A 223 -16.10 17.86 14.47
CA VAL A 223 -14.87 18.26 15.17
C VAL A 223 -14.36 19.62 14.71
N THR A 224 -14.57 20.01 13.45
CA THR A 224 -14.08 21.28 12.91
C THR A 224 -14.57 22.52 13.67
N PRO A 225 -15.86 22.65 14.06
CA PRO A 225 -16.30 23.81 14.83
C PRO A 225 -15.54 23.97 16.15
N PHE A 226 -15.30 22.85 16.84
CA PHE A 226 -14.52 22.82 18.08
C PHE A 226 -13.03 23.13 17.84
N LEU A 227 -12.43 22.55 16.80
CA LEU A 227 -11.02 22.79 16.49
C LEU A 227 -10.76 24.24 16.05
N LEU A 228 -11.70 24.87 15.35
CA LEU A 228 -11.60 26.29 14.96
C LEU A 228 -11.53 27.23 16.16
N GLU A 229 -12.28 26.94 17.24
CA GLU A 229 -12.24 27.74 18.47
C GLU A 229 -10.89 27.60 19.21
N VAL A 230 -10.24 26.46 19.06
CA VAL A 230 -8.99 26.14 19.76
C VAL A 230 -7.76 26.55 18.93
N TYR A 231 -7.88 26.64 17.61
CA TYR A 231 -6.77 26.98 16.71
C TYR A 231 -6.25 28.41 16.92
N ASP A 232 -4.93 28.54 17.03
CA ASP A 232 -4.26 29.84 17.06
C ASP A 232 -2.99 29.82 16.20
N ALA A 233 -2.98 30.66 15.15
CA ALA A 233 -1.86 30.81 14.24
C ALA A 233 -0.58 31.30 14.94
N SER A 234 -0.70 31.94 16.11
CA SER A 234 0.43 32.40 16.92
C SER A 234 1.32 31.24 17.40
N TRP A 235 0.81 30.00 17.43
CA TRP A 235 1.60 28.84 17.84
C TRP A 235 2.76 28.54 16.90
N TYR A 236 2.70 28.98 15.64
CA TYR A 236 3.78 28.79 14.66
C TYR A 236 4.87 29.86 14.76
N ASN A 237 4.57 31.00 15.39
CA ASN A 237 5.52 32.10 15.55
C ASN A 237 6.75 31.63 16.35
N PRO A 238 7.98 31.81 15.83
CA PRO A 238 9.21 31.40 16.51
C PRO A 238 9.36 31.94 17.93
N SER A 239 8.78 33.10 18.25
CA SER A 239 8.87 33.74 19.56
C SER A 239 7.87 33.20 20.61
N THR A 240 6.74 32.64 20.18
CA THR A 240 5.65 32.17 21.05
C THR A 240 5.27 30.72 20.80
N ARG A 241 6.19 29.95 20.18
CA ARG A 241 5.91 28.64 19.63
C ARG A 241 5.41 27.65 20.68
N ASN A 242 4.29 26.98 20.37
CA ASN A 242 3.72 25.94 21.24
C ASN A 242 3.60 24.61 20.49
N TYR A 243 4.71 23.86 20.42
CA TYR A 243 4.75 22.55 19.77
C TYR A 243 3.72 21.57 20.33
N GLY A 244 3.44 21.62 21.64
CA GLY A 244 2.46 20.74 22.28
C GLY A 244 1.06 20.94 21.70
N SER A 245 0.64 22.20 21.54
CA SER A 245 -0.68 22.53 20.97
C SER A 245 -0.77 22.20 19.48
N ILE A 246 0.30 22.47 18.71
CA ILE A 246 0.37 22.10 17.28
C ILE A 246 0.22 20.58 17.12
N ILE A 247 1.03 19.79 17.85
CA ILE A 247 1.00 18.32 17.75
C ILE A 247 -0.35 17.76 18.20
N LEU A 248 -0.93 18.32 19.26
CA LEU A 248 -2.23 17.90 19.76
C LEU A 248 -3.36 18.21 18.78
N TYR A 249 -3.35 19.42 18.20
CA TYR A 249 -4.28 19.82 17.15
C TYR A 249 -4.20 18.88 15.95
N ASP A 250 -2.98 18.64 15.45
CA ASP A 250 -2.74 17.70 14.34
C ASP A 250 -3.19 16.28 14.67
N LEU A 251 -2.98 15.81 15.91
CA LEU A 251 -3.41 14.49 16.33
C LEU A 251 -4.93 14.35 16.31
N PHE A 252 -5.66 15.35 16.81
CA PHE A 252 -7.12 15.36 16.76
C PHE A 252 -7.64 15.47 15.34
N TYR A 253 -7.03 16.33 14.52
CA TYR A 253 -7.41 16.52 13.13
C TYR A 253 -7.27 15.22 12.33
N ASN A 254 -6.21 14.43 12.57
CA ASN A 254 -5.94 13.18 11.83
C ASN A 254 -6.40 11.91 12.57
N LEU A 255 -7.31 12.02 13.54
CA LEU A 255 -7.79 10.88 14.32
C LEU A 255 -8.45 9.78 13.45
N PRO A 256 -9.26 10.08 12.42
CA PRO A 256 -9.84 9.04 11.56
C PRO A 256 -8.80 8.22 10.80
N GLU A 257 -7.77 8.88 10.26
CA GLU A 257 -6.65 8.22 9.58
C GLU A 257 -5.92 7.27 10.53
N LEU A 258 -5.62 7.75 11.75
CA LEU A 258 -5.00 6.95 12.81
C LEU A 258 -5.83 5.70 13.15
N LEU A 259 -7.15 5.86 13.35
CA LEU A 259 -8.05 4.76 13.72
C LEU A 259 -8.24 3.74 12.60
N LEU A 260 -8.14 4.17 11.34
CA LEU A 260 -8.35 3.32 10.17
C LEU A 260 -7.05 2.85 9.50
N ALA A 261 -5.87 3.30 9.97
CA ALA A 261 -4.56 2.87 9.46
C ALA A 261 -4.42 1.33 9.30
N PRO A 262 -4.93 0.47 10.21
CA PRO A 262 -4.82 -0.98 10.01
C PRO A 262 -5.61 -1.54 8.81
N LEU A 263 -6.62 -0.81 8.30
CA LEU A 263 -7.52 -1.29 7.24
C LEU A 263 -6.76 -1.61 5.96
N TYR A 264 -5.96 -0.65 5.50
CA TYR A 264 -5.24 -0.76 4.23
C TYR A 264 -4.28 -1.95 4.23
N ILE A 265 -3.44 -2.08 5.27
CA ILE A 265 -2.49 -3.20 5.36
C ILE A 265 -3.18 -4.56 5.48
N CYS A 266 -4.36 -4.64 6.12
CA CYS A 266 -5.12 -5.90 6.20
C CYS A 266 -5.69 -6.31 4.83
N LEU A 267 -6.27 -5.36 4.08
CA LEU A 267 -6.75 -5.60 2.72
C LEU A 267 -5.58 -6.01 1.81
N LEU A 268 -4.47 -5.28 1.86
CA LEU A 268 -3.29 -5.59 1.07
C LEU A 268 -2.71 -6.97 1.42
N THR A 269 -2.66 -7.33 2.70
CA THR A 269 -2.20 -8.66 3.15
C THR A 269 -3.04 -9.77 2.55
N SER A 270 -4.37 -9.61 2.55
CA SER A 270 -5.28 -10.62 1.99
C SER A 270 -5.05 -10.83 0.49
N LEU A 271 -4.80 -9.74 -0.26
CA LEU A 271 -4.48 -9.80 -1.69
C LEU A 271 -3.12 -10.46 -1.92
N TYR A 272 -2.10 -10.05 -1.17
CA TYR A 272 -0.78 -10.65 -1.25
C TYR A 272 -0.84 -12.16 -1.01
N GLY A 273 -1.48 -12.60 0.07
CA GLY A 273 -1.60 -14.02 0.39
C GLY A 273 -2.44 -14.79 -0.63
N PHE A 274 -3.47 -14.19 -1.22
CA PHE A 274 -4.21 -14.81 -2.33
C PHE A 274 -3.32 -15.00 -3.57
N LEU A 275 -2.58 -13.98 -3.97
CA LEU A 275 -1.73 -14.02 -5.16
C LEU A 275 -0.53 -14.96 -4.98
N LYS A 276 0.11 -14.94 -3.81
CA LYS A 276 1.22 -15.84 -3.46
C LYS A 276 0.80 -17.31 -3.52
N ASN A 277 -0.32 -17.66 -2.89
CA ASN A 277 -0.86 -19.03 -2.94
C ASN A 277 -1.18 -19.50 -4.37
N ARG A 278 -1.75 -18.62 -5.20
CA ARG A 278 -2.06 -18.95 -6.60
C ARG A 278 -0.80 -19.23 -7.41
N LYS A 279 0.26 -18.44 -7.21
CA LYS A 279 1.55 -18.64 -7.86
C LYS A 279 2.19 -19.97 -7.47
N GLU A 280 2.20 -20.28 -6.16
CA GLU A 280 2.75 -21.54 -5.65
C GLU A 280 2.02 -22.77 -6.22
N GLN A 281 0.68 -22.70 -6.32
CA GLN A 281 -0.10 -23.75 -6.99
C GLN A 281 0.25 -23.90 -8.47
N GLN A 282 0.38 -22.79 -9.22
CA GLN A 282 0.77 -22.84 -10.63
C GLN A 282 2.14 -23.48 -10.85
N ILE A 283 3.12 -23.19 -9.99
CA ILE A 283 4.44 -23.82 -10.05
C ILE A 283 4.33 -25.33 -9.80
N GLN A 284 3.53 -25.76 -8.83
CA GLN A 284 3.29 -27.18 -8.56
C GLN A 284 2.65 -27.93 -9.74
N TYR A 285 1.79 -27.27 -10.52
CA TYR A 285 1.20 -27.87 -11.73
C TYR A 285 2.11 -27.81 -12.97
N LEU A 286 3.04 -26.85 -13.03
CA LEU A 286 3.98 -26.67 -14.15
C LEU A 286 5.32 -27.37 -13.96
N SER A 287 5.60 -27.91 -12.76
CA SER A 287 6.75 -28.76 -12.50
C SER A 287 6.29 -30.21 -12.62
N PRO A 288 6.41 -30.88 -13.80
CA PRO A 288 6.31 -32.32 -13.83
C PRO A 288 7.55 -32.81 -13.08
N ASN A 289 7.37 -33.27 -11.84
CA ASN A 289 8.42 -34.02 -11.19
C ASN A 289 8.79 -35.18 -12.11
N TYR A 290 10.03 -35.12 -12.58
CA TYR A 290 10.94 -36.24 -12.74
C TYR A 290 10.60 -37.33 -11.71
N GLN A 291 9.69 -38.22 -12.06
CA GLN A 291 9.66 -39.55 -11.46
C GLN A 291 10.81 -40.30 -12.11
N SER A 292 11.77 -40.72 -11.30
CA SER A 292 12.82 -41.64 -11.70
C SER A 292 12.18 -42.95 -12.16
N SER A 293 11.88 -43.07 -13.46
CA SER A 293 11.57 -44.36 -14.06
C SER A 293 12.90 -45.07 -14.32
N GLN A 294 13.15 -46.08 -13.51
CA GLN A 294 14.09 -47.15 -13.77
C GLN A 294 14.02 -47.60 -15.24
N ASN A 295 15.20 -47.81 -15.82
CA ASN A 295 15.51 -48.58 -17.01
C ASN A 295 14.32 -49.35 -17.63
N PHE A 296 13.88 -48.94 -18.82
CA PHE A 296 13.37 -49.88 -19.82
C PHE A 296 13.84 -49.45 -21.21
N GLU A 297 14.46 -50.40 -21.89
CA GLU A 297 15.04 -50.30 -23.22
C GLU A 297 13.97 -50.14 -24.31
N THR A 298 14.37 -49.41 -25.36
CA THR A 298 14.02 -49.55 -26.79
C THR A 298 12.61 -49.99 -27.19
N SER A 299 11.89 -49.14 -27.93
CA SER A 299 11.67 -49.32 -29.39
C SER A 299 10.72 -48.25 -29.95
N ASN A 300 11.07 -47.77 -31.14
CA ASN A 300 10.25 -46.90 -31.98
C ASN A 300 9.05 -47.70 -32.52
N THR A 301 7.82 -47.23 -32.31
CA THR A 301 6.78 -47.00 -33.33
C THR A 301 5.45 -46.60 -32.68
N GLU A 302 4.70 -45.72 -33.37
CA GLU A 302 3.26 -45.47 -33.20
C GLU A 302 2.77 -44.68 -31.97
N VAL A 303 2.87 -43.34 -32.01
CA VAL A 303 1.98 -42.48 -31.21
C VAL A 303 1.54 -41.22 -31.98
N PHE A 304 0.85 -41.39 -33.12
CA PHE A 304 0.05 -40.33 -33.76
C PHE A 304 -1.46 -40.44 -33.41
N LYS A 305 -1.76 -40.92 -32.20
CA LYS A 305 -3.14 -41.21 -31.77
C LYS A 305 -3.46 -40.76 -30.34
N TYR A 306 -3.07 -39.54 -29.97
CA TYR A 306 -3.56 -38.88 -28.75
C TYR A 306 -3.89 -37.39 -29.00
N LEU A 307 -4.82 -37.13 -29.92
CA LEU A 307 -5.50 -35.84 -30.09
C LEU A 307 -6.65 -35.64 -29.09
N ASN A 308 -6.56 -36.26 -27.91
CA ASN A 308 -7.51 -36.16 -26.80
C ASN A 308 -6.87 -35.61 -25.51
N SER A 309 -5.64 -35.09 -25.56
CA SER A 309 -5.02 -34.41 -24.43
C SER A 309 -5.62 -33.02 -24.28
N GLY A 310 -6.76 -32.95 -23.58
CA GLY A 310 -7.26 -31.69 -23.08
C GLY A 310 -6.16 -30.95 -22.30
N MET A 311 -6.18 -29.62 -22.34
CA MET A 311 -5.18 -28.77 -21.71
C MET A 311 -5.81 -27.95 -20.59
N TYR A 312 -5.05 -27.61 -19.57
CA TYR A 312 -5.49 -26.65 -18.57
C TYR A 312 -5.26 -25.22 -19.08
N CYS A 313 -6.24 -24.34 -18.89
CA CYS A 313 -6.09 -22.93 -19.25
C CYS A 313 -4.97 -22.30 -18.39
N PRO A 314 -3.95 -21.66 -18.99
CA PRO A 314 -2.85 -21.06 -18.23
C PRO A 314 -3.32 -19.86 -17.36
N PHE A 315 -4.45 -19.25 -17.72
CA PHE A 315 -5.01 -18.11 -16.99
C PHE A 315 -5.91 -18.56 -15.84
N CYS A 316 -6.86 -19.46 -16.05
CA CYS A 316 -7.85 -19.85 -15.02
C CYS A 316 -7.68 -21.25 -14.42
N GLY A 317 -6.76 -22.08 -14.94
CA GLY A 317 -6.46 -23.41 -14.40
C GLY A 317 -7.58 -24.44 -14.56
N LYS A 318 -8.63 -24.17 -15.37
CA LYS A 318 -9.68 -25.15 -15.68
C LYS A 318 -9.30 -26.02 -16.88
N PHE A 319 -9.63 -27.31 -16.79
CA PHE A 319 -9.40 -28.29 -17.85
C PHE A 319 -10.31 -28.00 -19.06
N MET A 320 -9.71 -27.96 -20.24
CA MET A 320 -10.39 -27.76 -21.51
C MET A 320 -10.18 -29.00 -22.36
N LYS A 321 -11.28 -29.60 -22.81
CA LYS A 321 -11.24 -30.84 -23.61
C LYS A 321 -10.61 -30.64 -25.00
N ALA A 322 -10.55 -29.41 -25.50
CA ALA A 322 -10.00 -29.07 -26.81
C ALA A 322 -9.05 -27.86 -26.71
N ARG A 323 -8.04 -27.80 -27.58
CA ARG A 323 -7.25 -26.58 -27.83
C ARG A 323 -8.14 -25.60 -28.60
N ILE A 324 -8.59 -24.56 -27.94
CA ILE A 324 -9.40 -23.48 -28.51
C ILE A 324 -8.71 -22.14 -28.25
N GLU A 325 -8.88 -21.19 -29.17
CA GLU A 325 -8.17 -19.91 -29.17
C GLU A 325 -8.49 -19.06 -27.93
N PHE A 326 -9.71 -19.15 -27.43
CA PHE A 326 -10.17 -18.47 -26.21
C PHE A 326 -10.63 -19.47 -25.16
N CYS A 327 -10.28 -19.20 -23.90
CA CYS A 327 -10.73 -20.03 -22.80
C CYS A 327 -12.25 -19.92 -22.62
N PRO A 328 -13.02 -21.02 -22.63
CA PRO A 328 -14.47 -20.99 -22.47
C PRO A 328 -14.89 -20.66 -21.03
N HIS A 329 -13.93 -20.60 -20.11
CA HIS A 329 -14.17 -20.32 -18.70
C HIS A 329 -13.76 -18.91 -18.27
N CYS A 330 -12.74 -18.31 -18.88
CA CYS A 330 -12.26 -16.98 -18.49
C CYS A 330 -12.11 -15.99 -19.65
N GLY A 331 -12.36 -16.40 -20.89
CA GLY A 331 -12.32 -15.52 -22.06
C GLY A 331 -10.92 -15.11 -22.53
N GLU A 332 -9.87 -15.51 -21.80
CA GLU A 332 -8.47 -15.17 -22.16
C GLU A 332 -8.00 -15.96 -23.37
N LYS A 333 -7.23 -15.30 -24.26
CA LYS A 333 -6.65 -15.91 -25.47
C LYS A 333 -5.50 -16.83 -25.07
N ILE A 334 -5.56 -18.10 -25.49
CA ILE A 334 -4.70 -19.17 -24.97
C ILE A 334 -3.39 -19.32 -25.74
N ILE A 335 -3.37 -19.17 -27.08
CA ILE A 335 -2.15 -19.28 -27.90
C ILE A 335 -2.26 -18.39 -29.16
N ASP A 336 -1.15 -17.71 -29.50
CA ASP A 336 -0.84 -17.14 -30.82
C ASP A 336 -0.56 -18.28 -31.83
N ILE A 337 -1.30 -18.30 -32.94
CA ILE A 337 -1.05 -19.20 -34.07
C ILE A 337 0.28 -18.85 -34.74
#